data_AF-A0AAU4J0C0-F1
#
_entry.id   AF-A0AAU4J0C0-F1
#
_cell.length_a   1.000
_cell.length_b   1.000
_cell.length_c   1.000
_cell.angle_alpha   90.00
_cell.angle_beta   90.00
_cell.angle_gamma   90.00
#
_symmetry.space_group_name_H-M   'P 1'
#
loop_
_entity.id
_entity.type
_entity.pdbx_description
1 polymer ?
#
loop_
_entity_poly.entity_id
_entity_poly.type
_entity_poly.pdbx_seq_one_letter_code
_entity_poly.pdbx_strand_id
1 'polypeptide(L)'
;MTELEKVAGELQAAHAGGMDAVELALLSREKMGATFGVISFIAAFRHAFDVPLPVLQRAQAWERFGWGDTHITDEEFRAVLSPWLTGRQQQGD
;
A
#
# COMPACT_ATOMS: atom_id res chain seq x y z
N MET A 1 -15.78 10.22 -8.16
CA MET A 1 -14.84 9.22 -7.66
C MET A 1 -13.68 9.16 -8.64
N THR A 2 -12.53 9.63 -8.21
CA THR A 2 -11.27 9.56 -8.95
C THR A 2 -10.81 8.10 -9.06
N GLU A 3 -9.97 7.81 -10.04
CA GLU A 3 -9.38 6.46 -10.20
C GLU A 3 -8.62 6.02 -8.93
N LEU A 4 -7.98 6.99 -8.27
CA LEU A 4 -7.30 6.78 -6.99
C LEU A 4 -8.25 6.35 -5.87
N GLU A 5 -9.39 7.03 -5.71
CA GLU A 5 -10.40 6.67 -4.70
C GLU A 5 -10.96 5.27 -4.94
N LYS A 6 -11.15 4.89 -6.22
CA LYS A 6 -11.61 3.55 -6.58
C LYS A 6 -10.58 2.49 -6.19
N VAL A 7 -9.32 2.68 -6.57
CA VAL A 7 -8.24 1.74 -6.20
C VAL A 7 -8.09 1.66 -4.68
N ALA A 8 -8.15 2.78 -3.97
CA ALA A 8 -8.09 2.79 -2.51
C ALA A 8 -9.23 2.00 -1.86
N GLY A 9 -10.47 2.15 -2.36
CA GLY A 9 -11.61 1.34 -1.90
C GLY A 9 -11.44 -0.15 -2.18
N GLU A 10 -10.88 -0.52 -3.33
CA GLU A 10 -10.56 -1.91 -3.66
C GLU A 10 -9.47 -2.48 -2.73
N LEU A 11 -8.44 -1.69 -2.40
CA LEU A 11 -7.40 -2.08 -1.43
C LEU A 11 -7.98 -2.30 -0.04
N GLN A 12 -8.88 -1.44 0.42
CA GLN A 12 -9.58 -1.62 1.70
C GLN A 12 -10.41 -2.90 1.71
N ALA A 13 -11.18 -3.16 0.65
CA ALA A 13 -11.99 -4.37 0.53
C ALA A 13 -11.13 -5.64 0.50
N ALA A 14 -10.01 -5.60 -0.23
CA ALA A 14 -9.02 -6.67 -0.27
C ALA A 14 -8.39 -6.94 1.10
N HIS A 15 -8.05 -5.88 1.84
CA HIS A 15 -7.52 -6.02 3.19
C HIS A 15 -8.56 -6.62 4.16
N ALA A 16 -9.82 -6.20 4.07
CA ALA A 16 -10.92 -6.78 4.83
C ALA A 16 -11.17 -8.26 4.47
N GLY A 17 -10.82 -8.67 3.25
CA GLY A 17 -10.78 -10.06 2.81
C GLY A 17 -9.58 -10.88 3.31
N GLY A 18 -8.67 -10.27 4.06
CA GLY A 18 -7.51 -10.92 4.67
C GLY A 18 -6.18 -10.71 3.94
N MET A 19 -6.13 -9.89 2.89
CA MET A 19 -4.86 -9.64 2.17
C MET A 19 -3.84 -8.88 3.02
N ASP A 20 -2.59 -9.33 2.94
CA ASP A 20 -1.46 -8.70 3.63
C ASP A 20 -0.86 -7.52 2.83
N ALA A 21 0.06 -6.77 3.44
CA ALA A 21 0.68 -5.60 2.83
C ALA A 21 1.26 -5.86 1.42
N VAL A 22 1.96 -6.98 1.23
CA VAL A 22 2.56 -7.36 -0.05
C VAL A 22 1.49 -7.64 -1.09
N GLU A 23 0.46 -8.40 -0.73
CA GLU A 23 -0.65 -8.70 -1.64
C GLU A 23 -1.38 -7.44 -2.05
N LEU A 24 -1.63 -6.52 -1.11
CA LEU A 24 -2.22 -5.20 -1.40
C LEU A 24 -1.34 -4.36 -2.33
N ALA A 25 -0.02 -4.40 -2.15
CA ALA A 25 0.91 -3.67 -2.99
C ALA A 25 0.94 -4.24 -4.43
N LEU A 26 0.93 -5.56 -4.58
CA LEU A 26 0.82 -6.22 -5.88
C LEU A 26 -0.54 -5.93 -6.55
N LEU A 27 -1.63 -5.99 -5.78
CA LEU A 27 -2.96 -5.63 -6.26
C LEU A 27 -2.99 -4.17 -6.74
N SER A 28 -2.40 -3.24 -5.98
CA SER A 28 -2.32 -1.83 -6.37
C SER A 28 -1.57 -1.63 -7.68
N ARG A 29 -0.49 -2.40 -7.90
CA ARG A 29 0.27 -2.42 -9.16
C ARG A 29 -0.54 -2.97 -10.32
N GLU A 30 -1.26 -4.08 -10.11
CA GLU A 30 -2.12 -4.67 -11.13
C GLU A 30 -3.24 -3.70 -11.54
N LYS A 31 -3.90 -3.08 -10.55
CA LYS A 31 -5.03 -2.17 -10.78
C LYS A 31 -4.64 -0.89 -11.50
N MET A 32 -3.48 -0.31 -11.15
CA MET A 32 -3.00 0.93 -11.77
C MET A 32 -2.22 0.70 -13.07
N GLY A 33 -1.72 -0.51 -13.32
CA GLY A 33 -1.00 -0.86 -14.54
C GLY A 33 0.15 0.09 -14.85
N ALA A 34 0.10 0.74 -16.02
CA ALA A 34 1.12 1.70 -16.46
C ALA A 34 1.19 2.99 -15.62
N THR A 35 0.12 3.32 -14.90
CA THR A 35 0.04 4.48 -14.00
C THR A 35 0.67 4.17 -12.63
N PHE A 36 1.06 2.91 -12.39
CA PHE A 36 1.70 2.52 -11.15
C PHE A 36 3.10 3.11 -11.04
N GLY A 37 3.30 3.93 -10.01
CA GLY A 37 4.54 4.63 -9.71
C GLY A 37 4.59 5.02 -8.24
N VAL A 38 5.73 5.56 -7.79
CA VAL A 38 5.96 5.99 -6.40
C VAL A 38 4.82 6.88 -5.90
N ILE A 39 4.46 7.90 -6.69
CA ILE A 39 3.45 8.89 -6.33
C ILE A 39 2.07 8.23 -6.22
N SER A 40 1.70 7.40 -7.19
CA SER A 40 0.41 6.71 -7.22
C SER A 40 0.27 5.70 -6.07
N PHE A 41 1.35 4.96 -5.75
CA PHE A 41 1.42 4.06 -4.59
C PHE A 41 1.23 4.82 -3.28
N ILE A 42 2.01 5.90 -3.06
CA ILE A 42 1.91 6.73 -1.87
C ILE A 42 0.48 7.27 -1.72
N ALA A 43 -0.08 7.82 -2.80
CA ALA A 43 -1.41 8.40 -2.78
C ALA A 43 -2.48 7.36 -2.46
N ALA A 44 -2.40 6.16 -3.04
CA ALA A 44 -3.41 5.12 -2.86
C ALA A 44 -3.38 4.53 -1.45
N PHE A 45 -2.20 4.19 -0.93
CA PHE A 45 -2.07 3.65 0.42
C PHE A 45 -2.40 4.68 1.49
N ARG A 46 -2.02 5.95 1.28
CA ARG A 46 -2.42 7.04 2.16
C ARG A 46 -3.94 7.23 2.16
N HIS A 47 -4.58 7.19 1.00
CA HIS A 47 -6.04 7.34 0.93
C HIS A 47 -6.78 6.13 1.53
N ALA A 48 -6.28 4.91 1.30
CA ALA A 48 -6.89 3.67 1.77
C ALA A 48 -6.72 3.45 3.29
N PHE A 49 -5.52 3.70 3.83
CA PHE A 49 -5.17 3.27 5.19
C PHE A 49 -4.63 4.40 6.07
N ASP A 50 -4.66 5.65 5.60
CA ASP A 50 -4.12 6.82 6.29
C ASP A 50 -2.64 6.66 6.70
N VAL A 51 -1.87 5.89 5.92
CA VAL A 51 -0.46 5.62 6.24
C VAL A 51 0.36 6.93 6.18
N PRO A 52 1.23 7.19 7.17
CA PRO A 52 2.10 8.36 7.16
C PRO A 52 3.04 8.35 5.95
N LEU A 53 3.26 9.54 5.36
CA LEU A 53 4.21 9.72 4.27
C LEU A 53 5.62 9.15 4.54
N PRO A 54 6.27 9.34 5.71
CA PRO A 54 7.61 8.79 5.94
C PRO A 54 7.64 7.25 5.94
N VAL A 55 6.53 6.60 6.33
CA VAL A 55 6.40 5.14 6.28
C VAL A 55 6.28 4.68 4.83
N LEU A 56 5.48 5.38 4.02
CA LEU A 56 5.33 5.06 2.59
C LEU A 56 6.61 5.33 1.80
N GLN A 57 7.37 6.36 2.16
CA GLN A 57 8.70 6.62 1.61
C GLN A 57 9.67 5.48 1.91
N ARG A 58 9.61 4.86 3.10
CA ARG A 58 10.38 3.65 3.39
C ARG A 58 9.88 2.45 2.59
N ALA A 59 8.56 2.28 2.51
CA ALA A 59 7.92 1.19 1.76
C ALA A 59 8.22 1.24 0.25
N GLN A 60 8.49 2.43 -0.31
CA GLN A 60 8.89 2.58 -1.72
C GLN A 60 10.22 1.88 -2.05
N ALA A 61 11.08 1.63 -1.06
CA ALA A 61 12.37 0.95 -1.22
C ALA A 61 12.23 -0.59 -1.38
N TRP A 62 11.00 -1.08 -1.51
CA TRP A 62 10.70 -2.49 -1.71
C TRP A 62 11.23 -2.98 -3.05
N GLU A 63 11.96 -4.10 -3.01
CA GLU A 63 12.66 -4.66 -4.17
C GLU A 63 11.76 -4.90 -5.38
N ARG A 64 10.48 -5.25 -5.15
CA ARG A 64 9.53 -5.58 -6.22
C ARG A 64 9.04 -4.38 -7.02
N PHE A 65 9.26 -3.16 -6.53
CA PHE A 65 8.95 -1.94 -7.29
C PHE A 65 10.06 -1.56 -8.27
N GLY A 66 11.29 -2.04 -8.06
CA GLY A 66 12.42 -1.78 -8.97
C GLY A 66 12.82 -0.30 -9.05
N TRP A 67 12.47 0.51 -8.04
CA TRP A 67 12.80 1.92 -7.98
C TRP A 67 14.14 2.14 -7.26
N GLY A 68 15.25 1.92 -7.96
CA GLY A 68 16.61 2.26 -7.48
C GLY A 68 17.47 1.08 -7.01
N ASP A 69 18.58 1.41 -6.36
CA ASP A 69 19.71 0.53 -6.00
C ASP A 69 19.66 0.14 -4.50
N THR A 70 18.48 -0.18 -3.94
CA THR A 70 18.28 -0.73 -2.56
C THR A 70 16.79 -0.84 -2.19
N HIS A 71 16.27 -1.57 -1.18
CA HIS A 71 16.67 -2.72 -0.32
C HIS A 71 15.67 -2.80 0.86
N ILE A 72 14.50 -3.41 0.67
CA ILE A 72 13.76 -4.10 1.75
C ILE A 72 13.07 -5.32 1.14
N THR A 73 13.07 -6.43 1.87
CA THR A 73 12.42 -7.68 1.46
C THR A 73 10.90 -7.59 1.65
N ASP A 74 10.18 -8.60 1.15
CA ASP A 74 8.75 -8.78 1.39
C ASP A 74 8.40 -8.75 2.90
N GLU A 75 9.25 -9.32 3.76
CA GLU A 75 9.06 -9.35 5.22
C GLU A 75 9.21 -7.97 5.86
N GLU A 76 10.26 -7.23 5.49
CA GLU A 76 10.49 -5.87 5.97
C GLU A 76 9.37 -4.93 5.49
N PHE A 77 8.91 -5.09 4.25
CA PHE A 77 7.79 -4.33 3.71
C PHE A 77 6.50 -4.57 4.50
N ARG A 78 6.20 -5.83 4.83
CA ARG A 78 5.09 -6.19 5.72
C ARG A 78 5.25 -5.53 7.08
N ALA A 79 6.41 -5.65 7.71
CA ALA A 79 6.66 -5.05 9.02
C ALA A 79 6.43 -3.53 9.05
N VAL A 80 6.80 -2.83 7.98
CA VAL A 80 6.61 -1.38 7.83
C VAL A 80 5.13 -0.99 7.73
N LEU A 81 4.32 -1.78 7.01
CA LEU A 81 2.93 -1.42 6.70
C LEU A 81 1.87 -2.06 7.61
N SER A 82 2.09 -3.28 8.09
CA SER A 82 1.19 -4.01 8.99
C SER A 82 0.60 -3.17 10.13
N PRO A 83 1.35 -2.37 10.91
CA PRO A 83 0.76 -1.59 12.00
C PRO A 83 -0.28 -0.57 11.54
N TRP A 84 -0.19 -0.09 10.30
CA TRP A 84 -1.12 0.89 9.73
C TRP A 84 -2.33 0.24 9.10
N LEU A 85 -2.17 -0.97 8.55
CA LEU A 85 -3.27 -1.74 7.97
C LEU A 85 -4.23 -2.23 9.06
N THR A 86 -3.69 -2.72 10.18
CA THR A 86 -4.50 -3.20 11.33
C THR A 86 -5.14 -2.06 12.13
N GLY A 87 -4.55 -0.86 12.10
CA GLY A 87 -5.00 0.30 12.88
C GLY A 87 -6.41 0.80 12.57
N ARG A 88 -6.94 0.52 11.37
CA ARG A 88 -8.30 0.95 10.98
C ARG A 88 -9.42 0.04 11.52
N GLN A 89 -9.11 -1.19 11.93
CA GLN A 89 -10.13 -2.11 12.47
C GLN A 89 -10.63 -1.74 13.87
N GLN A 90 -9.97 -0.80 14.58
CA GLN A 90 -10.34 -0.41 15.95
C GLN A 90 -11.01 0.98 16.07
N GLN A 91 -11.43 1.59 14.96
CA GLN A 91 -12.22 2.83 14.98
C GLN A 91 -13.62 2.56 14.45
N GLY A 92 -14.37 1.83 15.26
CA GLY A 92 -15.76 1.43 15.04
C GLY A 92 -16.31 0.81 16.32
N ASP A 93 -16.37 1.61 17.39
CA ASP A 93 -17.22 1.39 18.57
C ASP A 93 -18.16 2.60 18.71
#